data_AF-A0AA92ILT9-F1
#
_entry.id   AF-A0AA92ILT9-F1
#
_cell.length_a   1.000
_cell.length_b   1.000
_cell.length_c   1.000
_cell.angle_alpha   90.00
_cell.angle_beta   90.00
_cell.angle_gamma   90.00
#
_symmetry.space_group_name_H-M   'P 1'
#
loop_
_entity.id
_entity.type
_entity.pdbx_description
1 polymer ?
#
loop_
_entity_poly.entity_id
_entity_poly.type
_entity_poly.pdbx_seq_one_letter_code
_entity_poly.pdbx_strand_id
1 'polypeptide(L)' 'MLIPRTMLSVICISVFVSGCTYRGAYHEMQREQLRQCVEEQGIPYHECLERTNKSYDEYMRERQDVINNR' A
#
# COMPACT_ATOMS: atom_id res chain seq x y z
N MET A 1 5.54 -30.31 26.07
CA MET A 1 6.13 -29.72 24.84
C MET A 1 7.07 -28.60 25.25
N LEU A 2 8.38 -28.77 25.14
CA LEU A 2 9.33 -27.65 25.32
C LEU A 2 9.51 -26.96 23.96
N ILE A 3 9.17 -25.68 23.87
CA ILE A 3 9.42 -24.85 22.68
C ILE A 3 10.93 -24.57 22.65
N PRO A 4 11.67 -24.99 21.62
CA PRO A 4 13.11 -24.80 21.54
C PRO A 4 13.46 -23.31 21.38
N ARG A 5 14.62 -22.89 21.90
CA ARG A 5 15.05 -21.48 21.89
C ARG A 5 15.07 -20.87 20.48
N THR A 6 15.36 -21.68 19.46
CA THR A 6 15.33 -21.28 18.04
C THR A 6 13.93 -20.94 17.55
N MET A 7 12.90 -21.68 17.97
CA MET A 7 11.50 -21.38 17.66
C MET A 7 11.05 -20.07 18.30
N LEU A 8 11.52 -19.76 19.51
CA LEU A 8 11.21 -18.50 20.18
C LEU A 8 11.75 -17.29 19.40
N SER A 9 12.99 -17.38 18.90
CA SER A 9 13.59 -16.33 18.07
C SER A 9 12.83 -16.11 16.76
N VAL A 10 12.39 -17.17 16.09
CA VAL A 10 11.60 -17.08 14.85
C VAL A 10 10.24 -16.42 15.09
N ILE A 11 9.56 -16.79 16.18
CA ILE A 11 8.27 -16.19 16.54
C ILE A 11 8.44 -14.71 16.83
N CYS A 12 9.46 -14.31 17.61
CA CYS A 12 9.74 -12.89 17.85
C CYS A 12 9.96 -12.12 16.55
N ILE A 13 10.76 -12.63 15.62
CA ILE A 13 11.03 -11.97 14.33
C ILE A 13 9.75 -11.80 13.50
N SER A 14 8.87 -12.81 13.46
CA SER A 14 7.60 -12.74 12.69
C SER A 14 6.67 -11.62 13.18
N VAL A 15 6.65 -11.32 14.47
CA VAL A 15 5.84 -10.23 15.03
C VAL A 15 6.39 -8.87 14.61
N PHE A 16 7.71 -8.71 14.50
CA PHE A 16 8.31 -7.45 14.03
C PHE A 16 8.04 -7.17 12.55
N VAL A 17 7.91 -8.19 11.71
CA VAL A 17 7.62 -8.01 10.27
C VAL A 17 6.13 -7.75 9.99
N SER A 18 5.25 -8.05 10.94
CA SER A 18 3.80 -7.81 10.80
C SER A 18 3.38 -6.32 10.79
N GLY A 19 4.32 -5.40 11.00
CA GLY A 19 4.07 -3.95 10.97
C GLY A 19 3.85 -3.33 9.59
N CYS A 20 4.09 -4.07 8.49
CA CYS A 20 3.78 -3.59 7.14
C CYS A 20 2.26 -3.58 6.90
N THR A 21 1.61 -2.47 7.26
CA THR A 21 0.19 -2.27 6.94
C THR A 21 0.00 -1.88 5.46
N TYR A 22 -1.04 -2.42 4.83
CA TYR A 22 -1.46 -2.04 3.48
C TYR A 22 -1.70 -0.54 3.32
N ARG A 23 -2.18 0.12 4.39
CA ARG A 23 -2.41 1.56 4.39
C ARG A 23 -1.10 2.36 4.31
N GLY A 24 -0.07 1.90 5.02
CA GLY A 24 1.27 2.52 4.97
C GLY A 24 1.90 2.37 3.59
N ALA A 25 1.84 1.17 3.01
CA ALA A 25 2.30 0.93 1.64
C ALA A 25 1.55 1.79 0.62
N TYR A 26 0.22 1.94 0.78
CA TYR A 26 -0.59 2.81 -0.07
C TYR A 26 -0.15 4.28 0.01
N HIS A 27 0.05 4.82 1.22
CA HIS A 27 0.46 6.22 1.38
C HIS A 27 1.83 6.52 0.74
N GLU A 28 2.78 5.60 0.87
CA GLU A 28 4.08 5.71 0.22
C GLU A 28 3.96 5.69 -1.31
N MET A 29 3.16 4.77 -1.86
CA MET A 29 2.85 4.71 -3.29
C MET A 29 2.18 5.98 -3.79
N GLN A 30 1.15 6.45 -3.09
CA GLN A 30 0.41 7.67 -3.44
C GLN A 30 1.32 8.90 -3.45
N ARG A 31 2.25 9.00 -2.48
CA ARG A 31 3.22 10.09 -2.43
C ARG A 31 4.14 10.11 -3.66
N GLU A 32 4.61 8.94 -4.10
CA GLU A 32 5.45 8.86 -5.30
C GLU A 32 4.66 9.18 -6.57
N GLN A 33 3.42 8.70 -6.68
CA GLN A 33 2.56 9.06 -7.81
C GLN A 33 2.28 10.57 -7.88
N LEU A 34 2.05 11.23 -6.73
CA LEU A 34 1.90 12.68 -6.66
C LEU A 34 3.16 13.40 -7.14
N ARG A 35 4.34 12.87 -6.80
CA ARG A 35 5.62 13.40 -7.27
C ARG A 35 5.74 13.30 -8.79
N GLN A 36 5.32 12.19 -9.37
CA GLN A 36 5.28 11.98 -10.82
C GLN A 36 4.31 12.93 -11.51
N CYS A 37 3.16 13.22 -10.91
CA CYS A 37 2.23 14.20 -11.48
C CYS A 37 2.88 15.56 -11.64
N VAL A 38 3.66 16.04 -10.65
CA VAL A 38 4.36 17.34 -10.72
C VAL A 38 5.41 17.39 -11.85
N GLU A 39 5.90 16.24 -12.30
CA GLU A 39 6.82 16.13 -13.44
C GLU A 39 6.10 16.31 -14.79
N GLU A 40 4.79 16.04 -14.85
CA GLU A 40 3.95 16.26 -16.02
C GLU A 40 3.39 17.70 -16.05
N GLN A 41 3.59 18.42 -17.17
CA GLN A 41 3.09 19.79 -17.34
C GLN A 41 1.78 19.83 -18.13
N GLY A 42 0.85 20.72 -17.77
CA GLY A 42 -0.35 21.02 -18.57
C GLY A 42 -1.54 20.09 -18.30
N ILE A 43 -2.28 19.69 -19.34
CA ILE A 43 -3.43 18.76 -19.25
C ILE A 43 -3.08 17.43 -18.54
N PRO A 44 -1.95 16.76 -18.82
CA PRO A 44 -1.61 15.49 -18.16
C PRO A 44 -1.43 15.61 -16.63
N TYR A 45 -1.04 16.80 -16.14
CA TYR A 45 -0.97 17.10 -14.69
C TYR A 45 -2.32 16.89 -13.99
N HIS A 46 -3.40 17.43 -14.56
CA HIS A 46 -4.72 17.40 -13.92
C HIS A 46 -5.31 15.99 -13.91
N GLU A 47 -5.17 15.26 -15.02
CA GLU A 47 -5.62 13.87 -15.13
C GLU A 47 -4.81 12.93 -14.23
N CYS A 48 -3.51 13.17 -14.08
CA CYS A 48 -2.66 12.45 -13.14
C CYS A 48 -3.13 12.68 -11.70
N LEU A 49 -3.32 13.94 -11.31
CA LEU A 49 -3.81 14.32 -9.97
C LEU A 49 -5.15 13.68 -9.64
N GLU A 50 -6.12 13.72 -10.56
CA GLU A 50 -7.45 13.16 -10.35
C GLU A 50 -7.39 11.65 -10.07
N ARG A 51 -6.54 10.92 -10.80
CA ARG A 51 -6.32 9.47 -10.59
C ARG A 51 -5.61 9.15 -9.28
N THR A 52 -4.66 9.98 -8.86
CA THR A 52 -3.85 9.75 -7.66
C THR A 52 -4.52 10.21 -6.37
N ASN A 53 -5.45 11.16 -6.42
CA ASN A 53 -6.12 11.74 -5.24
C ASN A 53 -7.23 10.87 -4.64
N LYS A 54 -7.26 9.56 -4.96
CA LYS A 54 -8.22 8.62 -4.37
C LYS A 54 -7.94 8.41 -2.88
N SER A 55 -8.99 8.20 -2.11
CA SER A 55 -8.85 7.78 -0.72
C SER A 55 -8.43 6.31 -0.65
N TYR A 56 -7.73 5.91 0.43
CA TYR A 56 -7.36 4.50 0.64
C TYR A 56 -8.56 3.55 0.57
N ASP A 57 -9.70 3.95 1.16
CA ASP A 57 -10.90 3.12 1.22
C ASP A 57 -11.59 2.97 -0.15
N GLU A 58 -11.49 3.99 -1.00
CA GLU A 58 -11.94 3.94 -2.38
C GLU A 58 -11.05 3.05 -3.24
N TYR A 59 -9.73 3.24 -3.14
CA TYR A 59 -8.74 2.37 -3.80
C TYR A 59 -8.93 0.89 -3.43
N MET A 60 -9.14 0.60 -2.15
CA MET A 60 -9.34 -0.78 -1.70
C MET A 60 -10.66 -1.37 -2.18
N ARG A 61 -11.74 -0.58 -2.26
CA ARG A 61 -13.02 -1.02 -2.83
C ARG A 61 -12.88 -1.38 -4.30
N GLU A 62 -12.34 -0.47 -5.12
CA GLU A 62 -12.11 -0.73 -6.55
C GLU A 62 -11.24 -1.97 -6.77
N ARG A 63 -10.17 -2.12 -5.98
CA ARG A 63 -9.28 -3.29 -6.04
C ARG A 63 -10.04 -4.57 -5.72
N GLN A 64 -10.89 -4.54 -4.70
CA GLN A 64 -11.68 -5.70 -4.31
C GLN A 64 -12.73 -6.05 -5.36
N ASP A 65 -13.37 -5.05 -5.98
CA ASP A 65 -14.33 -5.24 -7.06
C ASP A 65 -13.69 -5.90 -8.28
N VAL A 66 -12.46 -5.49 -8.65
CA VAL A 66 -11.69 -6.13 -9.74
C VAL A 66 -11.32 -7.58 -9.41
N ILE A 67 -11.03 -7.89 -8.14
CA ILE A 67 -10.69 -9.25 -7.69
C ILE A 67 -11.94 -10.13 -7.65
N ASN A 68 -13.08 -9.61 -7.20
CA ASN A 68 -14.31 -10.35 -7.02
C ASN A 68 -15.11 -10.55 -8.34
N ASN A 69 -14.95 -9.65 -9.32
CA ASN A 69 -15.59 -9.77 -10.64
C ASN A 69 -14.74 -10.55 -11.66
N ARG A 70 -13.77 -11.35 -11.20
CA ARG A 70 -12.98 -12.27 -12.03
C ARG A 70 -13.38 -13.71 -11.73
#